data_AF-A0A1M7JES4-F1
#
_entry.id   AF-A0A1M7JES4-F1
#
_cell.length_a   1.000
_cell.length_b   1.000
_cell.length_c   1.000
_cell.angle_alpha   90.00
_cell.angle_beta   90.00
_cell.angle_gamma   90.00
#
_symmetry.space_group_name_H-M   'P 1'
#
loop_
_entity.id
_entity.type
_entity.pdbx_description
1 polymer ?
#
loop_
_entity_poly.entity_id
_entity_poly.type
_entity_poly.pdbx_seq_one_letter_code
_entity_poly.pdbx_strand_id
1 'polypeptide(L)'
;MNIIEVIDNAIEKELDKQLEKFDYTEQTIIELGVAIEIMFAEKKFMLGNSFLPLLEIIIEKLMRKEYKRDKRNNDLLLYYKLLEVAGDYHILRDYIYYSYANKSSINWKQNKDKIEIRVLDKSIFRQLVHNNQTLFLNSSKMSEHKILSIDEVLLCLKDKDEFDFNNDQIIKVINSIEQEAKIKIKSFFSYIPSDSKIKFDNYTYCEFVRVYTELLELALYRRYFSYANNLPSVIIYDSQELSGAMSNALKMDEKIILSILKDISYSSRGTLNYIIQDKIFIMYLTCFSLFDGITNMLKYYAVKNPKGYSSKFADIIGEALVNDIESAFLKYENFRCIKDKKLNKYSQKLPDIDLLAISYEPSLGFHIFACEVKNVLLPTWAKDYLKSYGEKGYITKALYQIDQISKFLKTEEGQKMLYQIVLEKFSYMDLEKVLPHGFCVVIDYLIITSENIGVLCDDTNKSIVSVAMLKEIIDKSDGDVNYIKACLNNLNLTMDKCLNVINNRTVLNELNIEYDACSSDTIVQFEQNYYISNGTYKELEVLALETGYSFIDGVNCFEDVN
;
A
#
# COMPACT_ATOMS: atom_id res chain seq x y z
N MET A 1 17.71 -28.30 19.63
CA MET A 1 16.45 -27.86 18.99
C MET A 1 16.72 -26.47 18.42
N ASN A 2 16.32 -26.20 17.19
CA ASN A 2 16.52 -24.88 16.58
C ASN A 2 15.66 -23.85 17.33
N ILE A 3 16.22 -22.72 17.79
CA ILE A 3 15.48 -21.70 18.57
C ILE A 3 14.23 -21.21 17.80
N ILE A 4 14.35 -21.10 16.47
CA ILE A 4 13.24 -20.70 15.59
C ILE A 4 12.11 -21.72 15.66
N GLU A 5 12.40 -23.02 15.60
CA GLU A 5 11.38 -24.08 15.72
C GLU A 5 10.75 -24.12 17.12
N VAL A 6 11.52 -23.79 18.17
CA VAL A 6 10.99 -23.70 19.54
C VAL A 6 9.95 -22.58 19.63
N ILE A 7 10.28 -21.39 19.12
CA ILE A 7 9.35 -20.24 19.09
C ILE A 7 8.15 -20.53 18.21
N ASP A 8 8.34 -21.10 17.02
CA ASP A 8 7.25 -21.40 16.09
C ASP A 8 6.20 -22.33 16.73
N ASN A 9 6.66 -23.38 17.41
CA ASN A 9 5.78 -24.26 18.15
C ASN A 9 5.13 -23.59 19.36
N ALA A 10 5.82 -22.67 20.05
CA ALA A 10 5.30 -21.98 21.22
C ALA A 10 4.17 -21.00 20.86
N ILE A 11 4.36 -20.21 19.79
CA ILE A 11 3.35 -19.24 19.32
C ILE A 11 2.07 -19.94 18.85
N GLU A 12 2.18 -21.05 18.10
CA GLU A 12 1.01 -21.81 17.62
C GLU A 12 0.25 -22.45 18.79
N LYS A 13 0.97 -23.10 19.71
CA LYS A 13 0.35 -23.75 20.88
C LYS A 13 -0.36 -22.76 21.79
N GLU A 14 0.26 -21.61 22.08
CA GLU A 14 -0.37 -20.62 22.97
C GLU A 14 -1.60 -19.99 22.30
N LEU A 15 -1.53 -19.68 21.00
CA LEU A 15 -2.68 -19.18 20.25
C LEU A 15 -3.83 -20.19 20.22
N ASP A 16 -3.55 -21.46 19.89
CA ASP A 16 -4.56 -22.51 19.83
C ASP A 16 -5.19 -22.74 21.23
N LYS A 17 -4.39 -22.74 22.29
CA LYS A 17 -4.86 -22.81 23.69
C LYS A 17 -5.77 -21.64 24.08
N GLN A 18 -5.49 -20.41 23.63
CA GLN A 18 -6.40 -19.30 23.87
C GLN A 18 -7.68 -19.47 23.05
N LEU A 19 -7.57 -19.86 21.78
CA LEU A 19 -8.71 -20.07 20.90
C LEU A 19 -9.63 -21.19 21.36
N GLU A 20 -9.12 -22.27 21.97
CA GLU A 20 -9.92 -23.39 22.52
C GLU A 20 -10.99 -22.95 23.52
N LYS A 21 -10.80 -21.79 24.17
CA LYS A 21 -11.78 -21.21 25.09
C LYS A 21 -13.00 -20.62 24.41
N PHE A 22 -12.93 -20.42 23.09
CA PHE A 22 -13.96 -19.81 22.28
C PHE A 22 -14.58 -20.84 21.33
N ASP A 23 -15.90 -20.87 21.31
CA ASP A 23 -16.67 -21.64 20.33
C ASP A 23 -16.89 -20.80 19.07
N TYR A 24 -17.05 -21.46 17.91
CA TYR A 24 -17.45 -20.75 16.70
C TYR A 24 -18.97 -20.56 16.72
N THR A 25 -19.40 -19.35 17.11
CA THR A 25 -20.81 -18.95 17.23
C THR A 25 -20.97 -17.51 16.71
N GLU A 26 -22.18 -17.15 16.30
CA GLU A 26 -22.54 -15.76 15.97
C GLU A 26 -22.08 -14.78 17.08
N GLN A 27 -22.40 -15.09 18.34
CA GLN A 27 -22.09 -14.24 19.50
C GLN A 27 -20.58 -13.99 19.65
N THR A 28 -19.75 -15.04 19.48
CA THR A 28 -18.29 -14.91 19.61
C THR A 28 -17.71 -13.96 18.54
N ILE A 29 -18.22 -14.06 17.31
CA ILE A 29 -17.80 -13.18 16.20
C ILE A 29 -18.26 -11.75 16.48
N ILE A 30 -19.46 -11.53 17.03
CA ILE A 30 -19.91 -10.18 17.41
C ILE A 30 -19.03 -9.60 18.52
N GLU A 31 -18.83 -10.34 19.61
CA GLU A 31 -18.08 -9.87 20.79
C GLU A 31 -16.62 -9.55 20.46
N LEU A 32 -15.98 -10.35 19.58
CA LEU A 32 -14.64 -10.06 19.07
C LEU A 32 -14.59 -8.71 18.32
N GLY A 33 -15.57 -8.47 17.44
CA GLY A 33 -15.68 -7.20 16.73
C GLY A 33 -15.90 -6.02 17.68
N VAL A 34 -16.81 -6.18 18.65
CA VAL A 34 -17.12 -5.16 19.65
C VAL A 34 -15.88 -4.81 20.48
N ALA A 35 -15.06 -5.80 20.87
CA ALA A 35 -13.85 -5.57 21.62
C ALA A 35 -12.87 -4.62 20.91
N ILE A 36 -12.75 -4.71 19.59
CA ILE A 36 -11.88 -3.84 18.77
C ILE A 36 -12.58 -2.51 18.47
N GLU A 37 -13.84 -2.53 18.06
CA GLU A 37 -14.62 -1.35 17.69
C GLU A 37 -14.73 -0.33 18.83
N ILE A 38 -14.85 -0.78 20.09
CA ILE A 38 -14.84 0.09 21.27
C ILE A 38 -13.56 0.92 21.36
N MET A 39 -12.41 0.38 20.94
CA MET A 39 -11.13 1.10 21.00
C MET A 39 -11.16 2.32 20.07
N PHE A 40 -11.78 2.21 18.90
CA PHE A 40 -11.96 3.34 18.00
C PHE A 40 -12.96 4.36 18.56
N ALA A 41 -14.08 3.91 19.11
CA ALA A 41 -15.07 4.78 19.75
C ALA A 41 -14.47 5.58 20.94
N GLU A 42 -13.55 4.97 21.69
CA GLU A 42 -12.82 5.62 22.79
C GLU A 42 -11.62 6.46 22.35
N LYS A 43 -11.47 6.73 21.05
CA LYS A 43 -10.34 7.49 20.46
C LYS A 43 -8.96 6.84 20.67
N LYS A 44 -8.90 5.53 20.94
CA LYS A 44 -7.67 4.73 21.02
C LYS A 44 -7.31 4.15 19.65
N PHE A 45 -7.21 5.03 18.65
CA PHE A 45 -7.04 4.63 17.24
C PHE A 45 -5.83 3.73 17.01
N MET A 46 -4.67 4.07 17.58
CA MET A 46 -3.43 3.30 17.39
C MET A 46 -3.57 1.87 17.93
N LEU A 47 -4.24 1.70 19.06
CA LEU A 47 -4.50 0.37 19.64
C LEU A 47 -5.45 -0.43 18.76
N GLY A 48 -6.59 0.15 18.37
CA GLY A 48 -7.54 -0.51 17.47
C GLY A 48 -6.90 -0.91 16.14
N ASN A 49 -6.09 -0.02 15.54
CA ASN A 49 -5.37 -0.28 14.29
C ASN A 49 -4.36 -1.42 14.42
N SER A 50 -3.68 -1.55 15.57
CA SER A 50 -2.75 -2.65 15.83
C SER A 50 -3.42 -4.03 15.90
N PHE A 51 -4.73 -4.08 16.20
CA PHE A 51 -5.49 -5.32 16.28
C PHE A 51 -6.22 -5.72 14.99
N LEU A 52 -6.34 -4.82 14.01
CA LEU A 52 -6.98 -5.14 12.72
C LEU A 52 -6.35 -6.36 12.02
N PRO A 53 -5.01 -6.49 11.91
CA PRO A 53 -4.40 -7.67 11.27
C PRO A 53 -4.68 -8.99 11.97
N LEU A 54 -5.05 -8.95 13.26
CA LEU A 54 -5.27 -10.13 14.06
C LEU A 54 -6.61 -10.79 13.75
N LEU A 55 -7.58 -10.01 13.25
CA LEU A 55 -8.89 -10.52 12.83
C LEU A 55 -8.75 -11.60 11.76
N GLU A 56 -7.86 -11.40 10.78
CA GLU A 56 -7.57 -12.38 9.72
C GLU A 56 -7.18 -13.75 10.31
N ILE A 57 -6.36 -13.75 11.36
CA ILE A 57 -5.86 -14.97 12.02
C ILE A 57 -6.96 -15.62 12.87
N ILE A 58 -7.58 -14.81 13.73
CA ILE A 58 -8.53 -15.29 14.74
C ILE A 58 -9.80 -15.80 14.06
N ILE A 59 -10.38 -15.03 13.14
CA ILE A 59 -11.60 -15.40 12.44
C ILE A 59 -11.36 -16.65 11.59
N GLU A 60 -10.26 -16.72 10.85
CA GLU A 60 -9.95 -17.91 10.03
C GLU A 60 -9.86 -19.17 10.89
N LYS A 61 -9.16 -19.13 12.03
CA LYS A 61 -9.04 -20.28 12.93
C LYS A 61 -10.37 -20.62 13.61
N LEU A 62 -11.19 -19.64 13.99
CA LEU A 62 -12.52 -19.87 14.56
C LEU A 62 -13.46 -20.52 13.54
N MET A 63 -13.53 -20.00 12.31
CA MET A 63 -14.42 -20.52 11.26
C MET A 63 -14.12 -21.96 10.84
N ARG A 64 -12.93 -22.48 11.14
CA ARG A 64 -12.56 -23.90 10.93
C ARG A 64 -13.14 -24.85 11.97
N LYS A 65 -13.62 -24.33 13.11
CA LYS A 65 -14.29 -25.13 14.14
C LYS A 65 -15.72 -25.47 13.73
N GLU A 66 -16.30 -26.46 14.40
CA GLU A 66 -17.72 -26.76 14.26
C GLU A 66 -18.58 -25.58 14.75
N TYR A 67 -19.53 -25.14 13.92
CA TYR A 67 -20.46 -24.07 14.28
C TYR A 67 -21.42 -24.53 15.38
N LYS A 68 -21.52 -23.76 16.47
CA LYS A 68 -22.45 -24.02 17.56
C LYS A 68 -23.51 -22.93 17.63
N ARG A 69 -24.76 -23.35 17.86
CA ARG A 69 -25.90 -22.43 18.04
C ARG A 69 -26.04 -21.93 19.48
N ASP A 70 -25.47 -22.65 20.43
CA ASP A 70 -25.53 -22.27 21.84
C ASP A 70 -24.72 -21.00 22.08
N LYS A 71 -25.39 -19.95 22.57
CA LYS A 71 -24.75 -18.70 22.92
C LYS A 71 -23.99 -18.89 24.24
N ARG A 72 -22.68 -18.63 24.20
CA ARG A 72 -21.83 -18.47 25.38
C ARG A 72 -21.30 -17.06 25.38
N ASN A 73 -21.60 -16.32 26.44
CA ASN A 73 -20.99 -15.02 26.67
C ASN A 73 -19.64 -15.27 27.32
N ASN A 74 -18.58 -14.80 26.66
CA ASN A 74 -17.25 -14.88 27.23
C ASN A 74 -16.94 -13.57 27.97
N ASP A 75 -16.10 -13.65 29.00
CA ASP A 75 -15.59 -12.45 29.67
C ASP A 75 -14.77 -11.61 28.67
N LEU A 76 -14.98 -10.29 28.66
CA LEU A 76 -14.23 -9.35 27.83
C LEU A 76 -12.72 -9.50 28.02
N LEU A 77 -12.29 -9.84 29.24
CA LEU A 77 -10.88 -10.11 29.55
C LEU A 77 -10.29 -11.28 28.73
N LEU A 78 -11.11 -12.27 28.37
CA LEU A 78 -10.68 -13.38 27.51
C LEU A 78 -10.38 -12.88 26.10
N TYR A 79 -11.21 -11.98 25.54
CA TYR A 79 -10.98 -11.41 24.22
C TYR A 79 -9.72 -10.56 24.18
N TYR A 80 -9.50 -9.72 25.19
CA TYR A 80 -8.25 -8.95 25.30
C TYR A 80 -7.02 -9.87 25.33
N LYS A 81 -7.05 -10.93 26.13
CA LYS A 81 -5.95 -11.90 26.19
C LYS A 81 -5.73 -12.63 24.87
N LEU A 82 -6.80 -12.95 24.14
CA LEU A 82 -6.70 -13.53 22.80
C LEU A 82 -6.03 -12.55 21.82
N LEU A 83 -6.43 -11.28 21.84
CA LEU A 83 -5.85 -10.22 21.00
C LEU A 83 -4.37 -9.99 21.31
N GLU A 84 -3.97 -9.97 22.58
CA GLU A 84 -2.56 -9.86 22.99
C GLU A 84 -1.72 -11.02 22.43
N VAL A 85 -2.17 -12.26 22.64
CA VAL A 85 -1.46 -13.46 22.14
C VAL A 85 -1.43 -13.51 20.60
N ALA A 86 -2.52 -13.11 19.94
CA ALA A 86 -2.54 -13.01 18.48
C ALA A 86 -1.58 -11.92 17.96
N GLY A 87 -1.44 -10.81 18.70
CA GLY A 87 -0.47 -9.75 18.40
C GLY A 87 0.97 -10.24 18.46
N ASP A 88 1.32 -10.94 19.54
CA ASP A 88 2.63 -11.61 19.68
C ASP A 88 2.85 -12.62 18.55
N TYR A 89 1.85 -13.45 18.26
CA TYR A 89 1.91 -14.42 17.18
C TYR A 89 2.20 -13.75 15.83
N HIS A 90 1.49 -12.67 15.49
CA HIS A 90 1.64 -11.98 14.20
C HIS A 90 3.08 -11.49 14.00
N ILE A 91 3.62 -10.77 14.98
CA ILE A 91 4.98 -10.19 14.90
C ILE A 91 6.06 -11.29 14.88
N LEU A 92 5.96 -12.27 15.78
CA LEU A 92 6.97 -13.32 15.90
C LEU A 92 6.96 -14.24 14.68
N ARG A 93 5.78 -14.52 14.10
CA ARG A 93 5.66 -15.29 12.85
C ARG A 93 6.36 -14.59 11.68
N ASP A 94 6.23 -13.27 11.58
CA ASP A 94 6.94 -12.48 10.58
C ASP A 94 8.46 -12.55 10.76
N TYR A 95 8.97 -12.46 11.99
CA TYR A 95 10.40 -12.61 12.27
C TYR A 95 10.95 -13.99 11.92
N ILE A 96 10.17 -15.04 12.14
CA ILE A 96 10.51 -16.40 11.70
C ILE A 96 10.69 -16.42 10.18
N TYR A 97 9.75 -15.85 9.42
CA TYR A 97 9.84 -15.80 7.96
C TYR A 97 11.08 -15.02 7.49
N TYR A 98 11.33 -13.83 8.06
CA TYR A 98 12.51 -13.04 7.71
C TYR A 98 13.82 -13.77 8.02
N SER A 99 13.88 -14.52 9.13
CA SER A 99 15.06 -15.31 9.52
C SER A 99 15.38 -16.43 8.54
N TYR A 100 14.36 -17.06 7.94
CA TYR A 100 14.55 -18.06 6.90
C TYR A 100 15.04 -17.45 5.59
N ALA A 101 14.59 -16.24 5.25
CA ALA A 101 15.02 -15.54 4.04
C ALA A 101 16.44 -14.97 4.16
N ASN A 102 16.75 -14.31 5.28
CA ASN A 102 18.08 -13.79 5.58
C ASN A 102 18.44 -14.03 7.05
N LYS A 103 19.40 -14.93 7.29
CA LYS A 103 19.82 -15.32 8.65
C LYS A 103 20.46 -14.17 9.45
N SER A 104 20.94 -13.11 8.80
CA SER A 104 21.51 -11.94 9.49
C SER A 104 20.46 -10.86 9.82
N SER A 105 19.21 -11.02 9.37
CA SER A 105 18.16 -10.01 9.59
C SER A 105 17.63 -9.98 11.02
N ILE A 106 17.59 -11.13 11.68
CA ILE A 106 17.09 -11.29 13.05
C ILE A 106 18.11 -12.06 13.89
N ASN A 107 18.42 -11.54 15.06
CA ASN A 107 19.26 -12.19 16.05
C ASN A 107 18.41 -12.93 17.08
N TRP A 108 18.62 -14.23 17.22
CA TRP A 108 17.94 -15.09 18.19
C TRP A 108 18.93 -15.54 19.26
N LYS A 109 18.69 -15.19 20.52
CA LYS A 109 19.49 -15.63 21.67
C LYS A 109 18.62 -16.37 22.66
N GLN A 110 19.08 -17.52 23.15
CA GLN A 110 18.42 -18.25 24.21
C GLN A 110 19.32 -18.35 25.43
N ASN A 111 18.79 -17.93 26.58
CA ASN A 111 19.40 -18.05 27.89
C ASN A 111 18.41 -18.77 28.83
N LYS A 112 18.58 -20.09 29.00
CA LYS A 112 17.63 -20.95 29.73
C LYS A 112 16.20 -20.85 29.15
N ASP A 113 15.28 -20.31 29.93
CA ASP A 113 13.85 -20.08 29.64
C ASP A 113 13.58 -18.72 28.97
N LYS A 114 14.60 -17.86 28.89
CA LYS A 114 14.50 -16.55 28.23
C LYS A 114 14.98 -16.63 26.79
N ILE A 115 14.16 -16.15 25.86
CA ILE A 115 14.54 -15.96 24.45
C ILE A 115 14.49 -14.46 24.14
N GLU A 116 15.58 -13.95 23.56
CA GLU A 116 15.73 -12.57 23.13
C GLU A 116 15.82 -12.52 21.61
N ILE A 117 14.98 -11.69 20.99
CA ILE A 117 14.83 -11.57 19.53
C ILE A 117 15.06 -10.11 19.15
N ARG A 118 16.14 -9.85 18.42
CA ARG A 118 16.50 -8.48 17.98
C ARG A 118 16.45 -8.35 16.48
N VAL A 119 15.83 -7.28 15.99
CA VAL A 119 15.78 -6.98 14.55
C VAL A 119 17.06 -6.24 14.18
N LEU A 120 17.88 -6.84 13.32
CA LEU A 120 19.14 -6.25 12.86
C LEU A 120 18.97 -5.52 11.52
N ASP A 121 18.05 -5.99 10.68
CA ASP A 121 17.74 -5.36 9.39
C ASP A 121 16.62 -4.34 9.54
N LYS A 122 16.97 -3.05 9.47
CA LYS A 122 16.02 -1.94 9.60
C LYS A 122 15.02 -1.84 8.45
N SER A 123 15.26 -2.46 7.30
CA SER A 123 14.31 -2.44 6.17
C SER A 123 12.96 -3.05 6.56
N ILE A 124 12.95 -4.00 7.50
CA ILE A 124 11.73 -4.59 8.07
C ILE A 124 10.87 -3.51 8.73
N PHE A 125 11.46 -2.66 9.57
CA PHE A 125 10.74 -1.58 10.23
C PHE A 125 10.41 -0.40 9.32
N ARG A 126 11.27 -0.09 8.34
CA ARG A 126 10.96 0.94 7.33
C ARG A 126 9.71 0.59 6.52
N GLN A 127 9.51 -0.69 6.20
CA GLN A 127 8.29 -1.12 5.50
C GLN A 127 7.03 -0.90 6.33
N LEU A 128 7.12 -1.08 7.66
CA LEU A 128 6.01 -0.77 8.57
C LEU A 128 5.68 0.73 8.55
N VAL A 129 6.69 1.61 8.59
CA VAL A 129 6.49 3.06 8.41
C VAL A 129 5.81 3.35 7.08
N HIS A 130 6.29 2.73 6.00
CA HIS A 130 5.70 2.93 4.67
C HIS A 130 4.22 2.53 4.62
N ASN A 131 3.87 1.34 5.10
CA ASN A 131 2.49 0.86 5.10
C ASN A 131 1.55 1.79 5.89
N ASN A 132 2.00 2.30 7.04
CA ASN A 132 1.17 3.13 7.92
C ASN A 132 0.80 4.48 7.32
N GLN A 133 1.53 4.95 6.31
CA GLN A 133 1.31 6.24 5.68
C GLN A 133 0.78 6.18 4.25
N THR A 134 0.82 5.03 3.56
CA THR A 134 0.43 4.96 2.14
C THR A 134 -0.98 5.52 1.89
N LEU A 135 -1.96 5.14 2.72
CA LEU A 135 -3.32 5.64 2.57
C LEU A 135 -3.39 7.16 2.73
N PHE A 136 -2.64 7.71 3.69
CA PHE A 136 -2.56 9.16 3.90
C PHE A 136 -1.91 9.85 2.69
N LEU A 137 -0.79 9.34 2.18
CA LEU A 137 -0.11 9.91 1.01
C LEU A 137 -1.04 9.93 -0.22
N ASN A 138 -1.81 8.85 -0.43
CA ASN A 138 -2.73 8.75 -1.57
C ASN A 138 -3.97 9.65 -1.43
N SER A 139 -4.43 9.92 -0.21
CA SER A 139 -5.69 10.66 0.05
C SER A 139 -5.49 12.15 0.36
N SER A 140 -4.34 12.54 0.90
CA SER A 140 -4.09 13.90 1.42
C SER A 140 -4.33 15.02 0.40
N LYS A 141 -4.03 14.76 -0.88
CA LYS A 141 -4.19 15.71 -1.99
C LYS A 141 -5.62 15.80 -2.53
N MET A 142 -6.52 14.95 -2.05
CA MET A 142 -7.92 14.93 -2.49
C MET A 142 -8.84 15.78 -1.59
N SER A 143 -8.26 16.50 -0.63
CA SER A 143 -8.93 17.28 0.42
C SER A 143 -9.61 18.59 -0.04
N GLU A 144 -9.55 18.93 -1.33
CA GLU A 144 -10.27 20.07 -1.90
C GLU A 144 -11.80 19.88 -1.89
N HIS A 145 -12.29 18.67 -1.62
CA HIS A 145 -13.71 18.38 -1.51
C HIS A 145 -14.19 18.73 -0.10
N LYS A 146 -15.27 19.54 0.00
CA LYS A 146 -15.91 19.92 1.28
C LYS A 146 -16.50 18.69 1.97
N ILE A 147 -15.68 17.94 2.70
CA ILE A 147 -16.11 16.91 3.64
C ILE A 147 -16.25 17.57 5.02
N LEU A 148 -17.29 17.22 5.75
CA LEU A 148 -17.46 17.64 7.13
C LEU A 148 -16.38 17.02 8.02
N SER A 149 -15.91 17.78 9.00
CA SER A 149 -15.11 17.21 10.08
C SER A 149 -15.89 16.16 10.85
N ILE A 150 -15.19 15.22 11.50
CA ILE A 150 -15.83 14.19 12.33
C ILE A 150 -16.76 14.83 13.36
N ASP A 151 -16.31 15.89 14.05
CA ASP A 151 -17.12 16.57 15.08
C ASP A 151 -18.42 17.17 14.49
N GLU A 152 -18.36 17.77 13.29
CA GLU A 152 -19.55 18.26 12.60
C GLU A 152 -20.52 17.13 12.23
N VAL A 153 -19.99 16.01 11.72
CA VAL A 153 -20.81 14.83 11.39
C VAL A 153 -21.52 14.31 12.65
N LEU A 154 -20.80 14.14 13.75
CA LEU A 154 -21.37 13.64 15.00
C LEU A 154 -22.45 14.58 15.54
N LEU A 155 -22.24 15.90 15.48
CA LEU A 155 -23.24 16.89 15.89
C LEU A 155 -24.52 16.84 15.04
N CYS A 156 -24.39 16.62 13.73
CA CYS A 156 -25.53 16.50 12.82
C CYS A 156 -26.37 15.23 13.08
N LEU A 157 -25.75 14.13 13.52
CA LEU A 157 -26.38 12.83 13.71
C LEU A 157 -26.92 12.58 15.14
N LYS A 158 -26.44 13.34 16.12
CA LYS A 158 -26.80 13.13 17.53
C LYS A 158 -28.30 13.34 17.77
N ASP A 159 -28.90 12.41 18.50
CA ASP A 159 -30.32 12.42 18.91
C ASP A 159 -31.28 12.53 17.69
N LYS A 160 -30.88 11.98 16.54
CA LYS A 160 -31.69 11.89 15.31
C LYS A 160 -32.12 10.46 15.03
N ASP A 161 -33.21 10.32 14.29
CA ASP A 161 -33.62 9.04 13.74
C ASP A 161 -32.68 8.62 12.61
N GLU A 162 -32.29 7.34 12.63
CA GLU A 162 -31.39 6.78 11.64
C GLU A 162 -32.05 6.81 10.25
N PHE A 163 -31.34 7.32 9.23
CA PHE A 163 -31.83 7.46 7.86
C PHE A 163 -33.12 8.30 7.69
N ASP A 164 -33.37 9.31 8.55
CA ASP A 164 -34.43 10.29 8.28
C ASP A 164 -34.03 11.22 7.11
N PHE A 165 -34.38 10.79 5.90
CA PHE A 165 -34.13 11.51 4.64
C PHE A 165 -34.92 12.82 4.50
N ASN A 166 -35.79 13.19 5.45
CA ASN A 166 -36.45 14.49 5.47
C ASN A 166 -35.67 15.53 6.30
N ASN A 167 -34.58 15.13 6.96
CA ASN A 167 -33.79 15.99 7.80
C ASN A 167 -32.57 16.56 7.03
N ASP A 168 -32.51 17.88 6.88
CA ASP A 168 -31.42 18.56 6.18
C ASP A 168 -30.03 18.24 6.75
N GLN A 169 -29.91 18.00 8.06
CA GLN A 169 -28.62 17.66 8.69
C GLN A 169 -28.19 16.24 8.32
N ILE A 170 -29.12 15.28 8.22
CA ILE A 170 -28.83 13.92 7.79
C ILE A 170 -28.45 13.91 6.30
N ILE A 171 -29.17 14.64 5.45
CA ILE A 171 -28.82 14.78 4.03
C ILE A 171 -27.41 15.36 3.87
N LYS A 172 -27.08 16.39 4.66
CA LYS A 172 -25.74 16.99 4.68
C LYS A 172 -24.65 15.98 5.04
N VAL A 173 -24.92 15.11 6.01
CA VAL A 173 -24.00 14.03 6.40
C VAL A 173 -23.87 12.97 5.33
N ILE A 174 -24.98 12.51 4.73
CA ILE A 174 -24.96 11.53 3.62
C ILE A 174 -24.10 12.05 2.47
N ASN A 175 -24.32 13.30 2.03
CA ASN A 175 -23.52 13.92 0.98
C ASN A 175 -22.03 13.96 1.34
N SER A 176 -21.70 14.24 2.61
CA SER A 176 -20.30 14.22 3.08
C SER A 176 -19.70 12.81 3.04
N ILE A 177 -20.47 11.78 3.41
CA ILE A 177 -20.05 10.38 3.40
C ILE A 177 -19.82 9.87 1.98
N GLU A 178 -20.70 10.22 1.03
CA GLU A 178 -20.49 9.87 -0.39
C GLU A 178 -19.16 10.43 -0.92
N GLN A 179 -18.77 11.64 -0.50
CA GLN A 179 -17.49 12.23 -0.87
C GLN A 179 -16.32 11.52 -0.17
N GLU A 180 -16.45 11.19 1.12
CA GLU A 180 -15.45 10.40 1.85
C GLU A 180 -15.24 9.03 1.19
N ALA A 181 -16.32 8.33 0.83
CA ALA A 181 -16.27 7.03 0.16
C ALA A 181 -15.60 7.13 -1.23
N LYS A 182 -15.94 8.15 -2.02
CA LYS A 182 -15.28 8.42 -3.33
C LYS A 182 -13.79 8.64 -3.17
N ILE A 183 -13.36 9.41 -2.17
CA ILE A 183 -11.94 9.64 -1.89
C ILE A 183 -11.26 8.33 -1.47
N LYS A 184 -11.86 7.56 -0.55
CA LYS A 184 -11.34 6.25 -0.13
C LYS A 184 -11.17 5.29 -1.30
N ILE A 185 -12.19 5.15 -2.15
CA ILE A 185 -12.14 4.27 -3.33
C ILE A 185 -11.02 4.67 -4.29
N LYS A 186 -10.86 5.97 -4.55
CA LYS A 186 -9.78 6.48 -5.40
C LYS A 186 -8.39 6.32 -4.77
N SER A 187 -8.32 6.30 -3.44
CA SER A 187 -7.07 6.15 -2.69
C SER A 187 -6.62 4.68 -2.57
N PHE A 188 -7.52 3.72 -2.78
CA PHE A 188 -7.18 2.29 -2.76
C PHE A 188 -6.32 1.88 -3.95
N PHE A 189 -5.47 0.88 -3.73
CA PHE A 189 -4.74 0.19 -4.78
C PHE A 189 -5.73 -0.59 -5.67
N SER A 190 -6.22 0.08 -6.71
CA SER A 190 -7.03 -0.52 -7.77
C SER A 190 -6.34 -0.38 -9.11
N TYR A 191 -5.97 0.84 -9.50
CA TYR A 191 -5.49 1.21 -10.85
C TYR A 191 -6.41 0.78 -12.02
N ILE A 192 -7.55 0.14 -11.73
CA ILE A 192 -8.55 -0.28 -12.69
C ILE A 192 -9.69 0.76 -12.64
N PRO A 193 -10.11 1.30 -13.80
CA PRO A 193 -11.27 2.18 -13.88
C PRO A 193 -12.53 1.54 -13.25
N SER A 194 -13.26 2.29 -12.44
CA SER A 194 -14.45 1.80 -11.72
C SER A 194 -15.59 1.35 -12.63
N ASP A 195 -15.60 1.79 -13.88
CA ASP A 195 -16.56 1.41 -14.92
C ASP A 195 -16.12 0.20 -15.76
N SER A 196 -14.95 -0.37 -15.46
CA SER A 196 -14.36 -1.49 -16.19
C SER A 196 -15.29 -2.70 -16.24
N LYS A 197 -15.45 -3.25 -17.46
CA LYS A 197 -16.28 -4.43 -17.74
C LYS A 197 -15.50 -5.75 -17.69
N ILE A 198 -14.27 -5.73 -17.18
CA ILE A 198 -13.50 -6.96 -16.92
C ILE A 198 -14.33 -7.87 -16.03
N LYS A 199 -14.45 -9.13 -16.43
CA LYS A 199 -15.21 -10.12 -15.65
C LYS A 199 -14.29 -10.79 -14.64
N PHE A 200 -14.77 -10.91 -13.41
CA PHE A 200 -14.35 -11.96 -12.49
C PHE A 200 -14.84 -13.31 -13.05
N ASP A 201 -15.79 -13.96 -12.37
CA ASP A 201 -16.47 -15.16 -12.87
C ASP A 201 -17.94 -14.81 -13.24
N ASN A 202 -18.74 -14.46 -12.22
CA ASN A 202 -20.19 -14.27 -12.36
C ASN A 202 -20.61 -12.80 -12.52
N TYR A 203 -19.69 -11.86 -12.33
CA TYR A 203 -19.93 -10.43 -12.35
C TYR A 203 -18.71 -9.68 -12.87
N THR A 204 -18.93 -8.42 -13.24
CA THR A 204 -17.90 -7.49 -13.72
C THR A 204 -17.26 -6.72 -12.58
N TYR A 205 -16.06 -6.20 -12.83
CA TYR A 205 -15.35 -5.33 -11.91
C TYR A 205 -16.19 -4.11 -11.51
N CYS A 206 -16.86 -3.48 -12.48
CA CYS A 206 -17.78 -2.36 -12.22
C CYS A 206 -18.93 -2.73 -11.28
N GLU A 207 -19.54 -3.90 -11.45
CA GLU A 207 -20.61 -4.38 -10.56
C GLU A 207 -20.10 -4.59 -9.13
N PHE A 208 -18.91 -5.18 -8.99
CA PHE A 208 -18.24 -5.31 -7.70
C PHE A 208 -17.99 -3.96 -7.04
N VAL A 209 -17.38 -3.01 -7.76
CA VAL A 209 -17.06 -1.69 -7.21
C VAL A 209 -18.33 -0.99 -6.74
N ARG A 210 -19.43 -1.05 -7.50
CA ARG A 210 -20.70 -0.44 -7.09
C ARG A 210 -21.25 -1.02 -5.79
N VAL A 211 -21.25 -2.35 -5.64
CA VAL A 211 -21.71 -3.01 -4.41
C VAL A 211 -20.77 -2.68 -3.23
N TYR A 212 -19.45 -2.67 -3.47
CA TYR A 212 -18.48 -2.32 -2.45
C TYR A 212 -18.63 -0.87 -1.98
N THR A 213 -18.86 0.07 -2.91
CA THR A 213 -19.11 1.49 -2.58
C THR A 213 -20.34 1.64 -1.70
N GLU A 214 -21.46 1.01 -2.06
CA GLU A 214 -22.69 1.04 -1.27
C GLU A 214 -22.46 0.51 0.15
N LEU A 215 -21.72 -0.60 0.26
CA LEU A 215 -21.39 -1.21 1.55
C LEU A 215 -20.47 -0.31 2.39
N LEU A 216 -19.52 0.37 1.75
CA LEU A 216 -18.61 1.32 2.40
C LEU A 216 -19.36 2.56 2.89
N GLU A 217 -20.25 3.13 2.08
CA GLU A 217 -21.09 4.27 2.47
C GLU A 217 -21.99 3.91 3.66
N LEU A 218 -22.61 2.73 3.62
CA LEU A 218 -23.40 2.18 4.73
C LEU A 218 -22.55 2.02 6.01
N ALA A 219 -21.34 1.46 5.87
CA ALA A 219 -20.41 1.28 6.99
C ALA A 219 -19.99 2.62 7.61
N LEU A 220 -19.63 3.60 6.77
CA LEU A 220 -19.23 4.94 7.20
C LEU A 220 -20.38 5.67 7.91
N TYR A 221 -21.58 5.66 7.33
CA TYR A 221 -22.76 6.28 7.94
C TYR A 221 -23.06 5.68 9.30
N ARG A 222 -23.22 4.36 9.37
CA ARG A 222 -23.56 3.69 10.62
C ARG A 222 -22.45 3.81 11.67
N ARG A 223 -21.18 3.87 11.26
CA ARG A 223 -20.04 4.14 12.16
C ARG A 223 -20.24 5.48 12.86
N TYR A 224 -20.43 6.55 12.08
CA TYR A 224 -20.62 7.89 12.64
C TYR A 224 -21.91 8.00 13.46
N PHE A 225 -23.00 7.38 13.00
CA PHE A 225 -24.25 7.35 13.74
C PHE A 225 -24.10 6.63 15.09
N SER A 226 -23.36 5.51 15.10
CA SER A 226 -23.07 4.74 16.32
C SER A 226 -22.25 5.55 17.31
N TYR A 227 -21.22 6.26 16.83
CA TYR A 227 -20.40 7.13 17.68
C TYR A 227 -21.19 8.31 18.24
N ALA A 228 -22.07 8.93 17.43
CA ALA A 228 -22.86 10.08 17.87
C ALA A 228 -23.87 9.72 18.98
N ASN A 229 -24.35 8.47 18.98
CA ASN A 229 -25.45 8.01 19.84
C ASN A 229 -25.04 6.91 20.83
N ASN A 230 -23.73 6.62 20.99
CA ASN A 230 -23.20 5.56 21.85
C ASN A 230 -23.84 4.18 21.59
N LEU A 231 -23.98 3.80 20.32
CA LEU A 231 -24.53 2.50 19.91
C LEU A 231 -23.40 1.50 19.56
N PRO A 232 -23.69 0.18 19.58
CA PRO A 232 -22.74 -0.83 19.12
C PRO A 232 -22.32 -0.59 17.66
N SER A 233 -21.01 -0.63 17.40
CA SER A 233 -20.44 -0.43 16.04
C SER A 233 -20.21 -1.75 15.28
N VAL A 234 -20.94 -2.80 15.66
CA VAL A 234 -21.03 -4.08 14.94
C VAL A 234 -22.47 -4.30 14.53
N ILE A 235 -22.71 -4.49 13.24
CA ILE A 235 -24.06 -4.65 12.68
C ILE A 235 -24.22 -6.02 12.07
N ILE A 236 -25.42 -6.58 12.21
CA ILE A 236 -25.82 -7.87 11.68
C ILE A 236 -26.87 -7.62 10.61
N TYR A 237 -26.71 -8.25 9.46
CA TYR A 237 -27.66 -8.19 8.37
C TYR A 237 -28.11 -9.61 7.99
N ASP A 238 -29.41 -9.81 7.84
CA ASP A 238 -29.90 -10.97 7.10
C ASP A 238 -29.43 -10.88 5.64
N SER A 239 -28.97 -12.00 5.08
CA SER A 239 -28.40 -12.02 3.74
C SER A 239 -29.39 -11.62 2.66
N GLN A 240 -30.67 -11.99 2.78
CA GLN A 240 -31.71 -11.65 1.81
C GLN A 240 -32.15 -10.20 1.95
N GLU A 241 -32.25 -9.70 3.19
CA GLU A 241 -32.58 -8.30 3.44
C GLU A 241 -31.50 -7.37 2.85
N LEU A 242 -30.22 -7.66 3.10
CA LEU A 242 -29.11 -6.87 2.57
C LEU A 242 -29.03 -6.95 1.04
N SER A 243 -29.11 -8.16 0.47
CA SER A 243 -29.06 -8.31 -0.99
C SER A 243 -30.27 -7.68 -1.67
N GLY A 244 -31.46 -7.81 -1.11
CA GLY A 244 -32.69 -7.20 -1.62
C GLY A 244 -32.66 -5.68 -1.57
N ALA A 245 -32.21 -5.09 -0.45
CA ALA A 245 -32.04 -3.65 -0.31
C ALA A 245 -31.05 -3.08 -1.34
N MET A 246 -29.87 -3.69 -1.46
CA MET A 246 -28.87 -3.29 -2.45
C MET A 246 -29.32 -3.53 -3.90
N SER A 247 -30.11 -4.58 -4.15
CA SER A 247 -30.69 -4.85 -5.48
C SER A 247 -31.61 -3.74 -5.92
N ASN A 248 -32.46 -3.28 -5.01
CA ASN A 248 -33.35 -2.16 -5.24
C ASN A 248 -32.61 -0.84 -5.44
N ALA A 249 -31.55 -0.58 -4.67
CA ALA A 249 -30.74 0.63 -4.78
C ALA A 249 -29.92 0.67 -6.09
N LEU A 250 -29.19 -0.40 -6.39
CA LEU A 250 -28.26 -0.46 -7.50
C LEU A 250 -28.88 -0.91 -8.83
N LYS A 251 -30.15 -1.35 -8.81
CA LYS A 251 -30.85 -1.93 -9.98
C LYS A 251 -30.07 -3.09 -10.61
N MET A 252 -29.62 -4.00 -9.76
CA MET A 252 -28.84 -5.19 -10.13
C MET A 252 -29.54 -6.46 -9.66
N ASP A 253 -29.31 -7.60 -10.33
CA ASP A 253 -29.86 -8.89 -9.93
C ASP A 253 -29.41 -9.24 -8.51
N GLU A 254 -30.36 -9.57 -7.64
CA GLU A 254 -30.11 -9.91 -6.25
C GLU A 254 -29.13 -11.09 -6.09
N LYS A 255 -29.16 -12.08 -6.98
CA LYS A 255 -28.21 -13.21 -6.97
C LYS A 255 -26.79 -12.76 -7.26
N ILE A 256 -26.63 -11.78 -8.16
CA ILE A 256 -25.32 -11.19 -8.46
C ILE A 256 -24.81 -10.45 -7.22
N ILE A 257 -25.64 -9.64 -6.58
CA ILE A 257 -25.28 -8.92 -5.35
C ILE A 257 -24.90 -9.88 -4.24
N LEU A 258 -25.70 -10.92 -3.99
CA LEU A 258 -25.40 -11.90 -2.96
C LEU A 258 -24.08 -12.63 -3.24
N SER A 259 -23.77 -12.91 -4.52
CA SER A 259 -22.46 -13.46 -4.91
C SER A 259 -21.33 -12.49 -4.58
N ILE A 260 -21.51 -11.20 -4.88
CA ILE A 260 -20.51 -10.16 -4.61
C ILE A 260 -20.32 -9.99 -3.10
N LEU A 261 -21.38 -9.88 -2.30
CA LEU A 261 -21.31 -9.73 -0.84
C LEU A 261 -20.57 -10.92 -0.19
N LYS A 262 -20.82 -12.14 -0.66
CA LYS A 262 -20.08 -13.32 -0.22
C LYS A 262 -18.61 -13.25 -0.59
N ASP A 263 -18.28 -12.88 -1.82
CA ASP A 263 -16.88 -12.72 -2.24
C ASP A 263 -16.17 -11.59 -1.47
N ILE A 264 -16.85 -10.47 -1.18
CA ILE A 264 -16.34 -9.42 -0.28
C ILE A 264 -16.05 -10.03 1.09
N SER A 265 -16.98 -10.79 1.67
CA SER A 265 -16.78 -11.43 2.97
C SER A 265 -15.64 -12.45 2.97
N TYR A 266 -15.49 -13.27 1.93
CA TYR A 266 -14.38 -14.23 1.83
C TYR A 266 -13.03 -13.56 1.58
N SER A 267 -13.03 -12.42 0.88
CA SER A 267 -11.83 -11.61 0.69
C SER A 267 -11.52 -10.71 1.89
N SER A 268 -12.51 -10.47 2.75
CA SER A 268 -12.39 -9.62 3.92
C SER A 268 -11.39 -10.21 4.90
N ARG A 269 -10.62 -9.34 5.54
CA ARG A 269 -9.67 -9.74 6.57
C ARG A 269 -10.33 -9.89 7.94
N GLY A 270 -11.51 -10.50 7.96
CA GLY A 270 -12.31 -10.73 9.17
C GLY A 270 -13.17 -9.56 9.62
N THR A 271 -13.41 -8.54 8.77
CA THR A 271 -14.22 -7.36 9.15
C THR A 271 -15.65 -7.39 8.59
N LEU A 272 -15.89 -8.18 7.53
CA LEU A 272 -17.21 -8.58 7.05
C LEU A 272 -17.27 -10.10 7.01
N ASN A 273 -18.07 -10.69 7.91
CA ASN A 273 -18.11 -12.14 8.14
C ASN A 273 -19.48 -12.71 7.75
N TYR A 274 -19.49 -13.68 6.83
CA TYR A 274 -20.71 -14.40 6.44
C TYR A 274 -20.84 -15.71 7.21
N ILE A 275 -21.83 -15.79 8.09
CA ILE A 275 -22.15 -17.01 8.84
C ILE A 275 -23.11 -17.85 8.00
N ILE A 276 -22.58 -18.87 7.33
CA ILE A 276 -23.32 -19.69 6.35
C ILE A 276 -24.57 -20.33 6.97
N GLN A 277 -24.45 -20.83 8.20
CA GLN A 277 -25.48 -21.59 8.91
C GLN A 277 -26.72 -20.75 9.21
N ASP A 278 -26.50 -19.48 9.53
CA ASP A 278 -27.57 -18.55 9.92
C ASP A 278 -27.91 -17.56 8.79
N LYS A 279 -27.14 -17.58 7.69
CA LYS A 279 -27.30 -16.73 6.51
C LYS A 279 -27.28 -15.24 6.84
N ILE A 280 -26.38 -14.84 7.72
CA ILE A 280 -26.19 -13.45 8.15
C ILE A 280 -24.80 -12.94 7.77
N PHE A 281 -24.70 -11.64 7.54
CA PHE A 281 -23.44 -10.90 7.48
C PHE A 281 -23.25 -10.13 8.78
N ILE A 282 -22.06 -10.23 9.37
CA ILE A 282 -21.65 -9.45 10.53
C ILE A 282 -20.56 -8.49 10.07
N MET A 283 -20.81 -7.18 10.19
CA MET A 283 -19.90 -6.13 9.76
C MET A 283 -19.39 -5.33 10.94
N TYR A 284 -18.07 -5.17 11.02
CA TYR A 284 -17.39 -4.28 11.95
C TYR A 284 -17.19 -2.94 11.26
N LEU A 285 -17.98 -1.93 11.62
CA LEU A 285 -18.18 -0.73 10.80
C LEU A 285 -16.88 0.06 10.61
N THR A 286 -16.12 0.28 11.68
CA THR A 286 -14.85 1.00 11.63
C THR A 286 -13.78 0.15 10.97
N CYS A 287 -13.65 -1.10 11.39
CA CYS A 287 -12.66 -2.02 10.84
C CYS A 287 -12.84 -2.18 9.31
N PHE A 288 -14.07 -2.40 8.83
CA PHE A 288 -14.37 -2.53 7.40
C PHE A 288 -13.99 -1.26 6.62
N SER A 289 -14.34 -0.09 7.15
CA SER A 289 -14.05 1.20 6.52
C SER A 289 -12.56 1.59 6.46
N LEU A 290 -11.71 0.91 7.25
CA LEU A 290 -10.27 1.17 7.35
C LEU A 290 -9.42 0.09 6.68
N PHE A 291 -9.80 -1.18 6.84
CA PHE A 291 -8.92 -2.33 6.63
C PHE A 291 -9.20 -3.09 5.34
N ASP A 292 -10.46 -3.10 4.90
CA ASP A 292 -10.85 -3.74 3.66
C ASP A 292 -10.81 -2.76 2.49
N GLY A 293 -10.57 -3.32 1.30
CA GLY A 293 -10.43 -2.56 0.07
C GLY A 293 -10.49 -3.45 -1.15
N ILE A 294 -10.54 -2.81 -2.32
CA ILE A 294 -10.57 -3.45 -3.64
C ILE A 294 -9.45 -4.48 -3.82
N THR A 295 -8.27 -4.18 -3.26
CA THR A 295 -7.09 -5.03 -3.36
C THR A 295 -7.28 -6.41 -2.73
N ASN A 296 -8.06 -6.51 -1.65
CA ASN A 296 -8.34 -7.80 -1.00
C ASN A 296 -9.15 -8.71 -1.92
N MET A 297 -10.14 -8.15 -2.63
CA MET A 297 -10.90 -8.89 -3.63
C MET A 297 -10.02 -9.34 -4.82
N LEU A 298 -9.12 -8.48 -5.29
CA LEU A 298 -8.17 -8.84 -6.35
C LEU A 298 -7.23 -9.97 -5.93
N LYS A 299 -6.74 -9.96 -4.68
CA LYS A 299 -5.95 -11.07 -4.11
C LYS A 299 -6.74 -12.35 -4.00
N TYR A 300 -7.95 -12.29 -3.46
CA TYR A 300 -8.82 -13.45 -3.36
C TYR A 300 -9.07 -14.08 -4.74
N TYR A 301 -9.34 -13.25 -5.75
CA TYR A 301 -9.44 -13.73 -7.13
C TYR A 301 -8.13 -14.30 -7.67
N ALA A 302 -6.98 -13.68 -7.40
CA ALA A 302 -5.68 -14.18 -7.83
C ALA A 302 -5.34 -15.55 -7.23
N VAL A 303 -5.75 -15.81 -5.99
CA VAL A 303 -5.60 -17.13 -5.34
C VAL A 303 -6.54 -18.17 -5.96
N LYS A 304 -7.82 -17.81 -6.16
CA LYS A 304 -8.84 -18.72 -6.68
C LYS A 304 -8.65 -19.03 -8.18
N ASN A 305 -8.24 -18.04 -8.97
CA ASN A 305 -8.05 -18.14 -10.42
C ASN A 305 -6.80 -17.38 -10.88
N PRO A 306 -5.58 -17.93 -10.64
CA PRO A 306 -4.32 -17.25 -10.97
C PRO A 306 -4.18 -16.91 -12.45
N LYS A 307 -4.61 -17.82 -13.33
CA LYS A 307 -4.55 -17.61 -14.79
C LYS A 307 -5.49 -16.49 -15.24
N GLY A 308 -6.71 -16.48 -14.69
CA GLY A 308 -7.68 -15.42 -14.96
C GLY A 308 -7.23 -14.05 -14.45
N TYR A 309 -6.58 -13.99 -13.29
CA TYR A 309 -5.98 -12.76 -12.79
C TYR A 309 -4.87 -12.25 -13.72
N SER A 310 -3.92 -13.13 -14.07
CA SER A 310 -2.79 -12.77 -14.92
C SER A 310 -3.22 -12.27 -16.30
N SER A 311 -4.25 -12.86 -16.92
CA SER A 311 -4.65 -12.49 -18.29
C SER A 311 -5.63 -11.31 -18.36
N LYS A 312 -6.30 -10.97 -17.26
CA LYS A 312 -7.36 -9.94 -17.27
C LYS A 312 -7.03 -8.69 -16.47
N PHE A 313 -6.23 -8.81 -15.41
CA PHE A 313 -6.01 -7.72 -14.45
C PHE A 313 -4.56 -7.27 -14.39
N ALA A 314 -3.59 -8.19 -14.44
CA ALA A 314 -2.18 -7.84 -14.23
C ALA A 314 -1.68 -6.80 -15.23
N ASP A 315 -1.92 -6.98 -16.52
CA ASP A 315 -1.43 -6.05 -17.55
C ASP A 315 -2.07 -4.65 -17.42
N ILE A 316 -3.39 -4.60 -17.16
CA ILE A 316 -4.13 -3.35 -17.00
C ILE A 316 -3.65 -2.55 -15.77
N ILE A 317 -3.42 -3.24 -14.65
CA ILE A 317 -2.85 -2.61 -13.45
C ILE A 317 -1.44 -2.11 -13.74
N GLY A 318 -0.63 -2.89 -14.46
CA GLY A 318 0.74 -2.51 -14.82
C GLY A 318 0.79 -1.25 -15.68
N GLU A 319 0.01 -1.22 -16.75
CA GLU A 319 -0.10 -0.06 -17.65
C GLU A 319 -0.59 1.20 -16.90
N ALA A 320 -1.64 1.05 -16.09
CA ALA A 320 -2.18 2.16 -15.30
C ALA A 320 -1.18 2.69 -14.27
N LEU A 321 -0.34 1.82 -13.68
CA LEU A 321 0.72 2.23 -12.77
C LEU A 321 1.79 3.07 -13.48
N VAL A 322 2.21 2.64 -14.67
CA VAL A 322 3.16 3.40 -15.52
C VAL A 322 2.56 4.76 -15.92
N ASN A 323 1.29 4.79 -16.30
CA ASN A 323 0.57 6.04 -16.65
C ASN A 323 0.49 7.02 -15.48
N ASP A 324 0.28 6.53 -14.26
CA ASP A 324 0.22 7.37 -13.06
C ASP A 324 1.58 8.01 -12.73
N ILE A 325 2.67 7.24 -12.87
CA ILE A 325 4.04 7.75 -12.69
C ILE A 325 4.39 8.77 -13.78
N GLU A 326 4.09 8.46 -15.05
CA GLU A 326 4.29 9.38 -16.17
C GLU A 326 3.58 10.71 -15.92
N SER A 327 2.32 10.64 -15.51
CA SER A 327 1.50 11.84 -15.23
C SER A 327 2.09 12.70 -14.12
N ALA A 328 2.76 12.11 -13.14
CA ALA A 328 3.43 12.85 -12.06
C ALA A 328 4.61 13.68 -12.60
N PHE A 329 5.46 13.10 -13.45
CA PHE A 329 6.57 13.82 -14.07
C PHE A 329 6.11 14.89 -15.05
N LEU A 330 5.10 14.59 -15.89
CA LEU A 330 4.60 15.50 -16.93
C LEU A 330 3.89 16.75 -16.39
N LYS A 331 3.70 16.88 -15.07
CA LYS A 331 3.22 18.13 -14.45
C LYS A 331 4.20 19.30 -14.66
N TYR A 332 5.47 19.01 -14.87
CA TYR A 332 6.53 20.00 -14.93
C TYR A 332 7.05 20.21 -16.35
N GLU A 333 7.29 21.47 -16.72
CA GLU A 333 7.57 21.87 -18.10
C GLU A 333 8.87 21.29 -18.68
N ASN A 334 9.85 21.00 -17.81
CA ASN A 334 11.15 20.43 -18.14
C ASN A 334 11.12 18.92 -18.44
N PHE A 335 10.06 18.20 -18.04
CA PHE A 335 9.99 16.74 -18.21
C PHE A 335 9.28 16.29 -19.49
N ARG A 336 9.78 15.21 -20.09
CA ARG A 336 9.12 14.42 -21.14
C ARG A 336 9.25 12.94 -20.82
N CYS A 337 8.23 12.16 -21.17
CA CYS A 337 8.16 10.73 -20.84
C CYS A 337 8.09 9.84 -22.09
N ILE A 338 8.60 8.61 -21.96
CA ILE A 338 8.45 7.53 -22.95
C ILE A 338 8.12 6.24 -22.19
N LYS A 339 6.97 5.65 -22.51
CA LYS A 339 6.55 4.35 -21.99
C LYS A 339 6.98 3.21 -22.91
N ASP A 340 7.13 2.02 -22.33
CA ASP A 340 7.33 0.75 -23.05
C ASP A 340 8.43 0.82 -24.12
N LYS A 341 9.59 1.38 -23.79
CA LYS A 341 10.67 1.55 -24.76
C LYS A 341 11.23 0.19 -25.15
N LYS A 342 10.83 -0.26 -26.34
CA LYS A 342 11.28 -1.54 -26.90
C LYS A 342 12.78 -1.53 -27.23
N LEU A 343 13.52 -2.46 -26.64
CA LEU A 343 14.95 -2.65 -26.89
C LEU A 343 15.27 -3.87 -27.76
N ASN A 344 14.24 -4.64 -28.14
CA ASN A 344 14.35 -5.85 -28.95
C ASN A 344 15.10 -5.66 -30.30
N LYS A 345 15.07 -4.44 -30.87
CA LYS A 345 15.80 -4.10 -32.10
C LYS A 345 17.33 -4.14 -31.94
N TYR A 346 17.83 -4.02 -30.72
CA TYR A 346 19.26 -4.10 -30.41
C TYR A 346 19.66 -5.52 -29.97
N SER A 347 18.81 -6.20 -29.21
CA SER A 347 19.00 -7.60 -28.83
C SER A 347 17.70 -8.21 -28.31
N GLN A 348 17.41 -9.45 -28.69
CA GLN A 348 16.25 -10.20 -28.18
C GLN A 348 16.34 -10.50 -26.67
N LYS A 349 17.53 -10.38 -26.07
CA LYS A 349 17.75 -10.63 -24.63
C LYS A 349 17.62 -9.36 -23.77
N LEU A 350 17.57 -8.17 -24.38
CA LEU A 350 17.44 -6.92 -23.65
C LEU A 350 15.98 -6.75 -23.20
N PRO A 351 15.75 -6.46 -21.91
CA PRO A 351 14.42 -6.10 -21.44
C PRO A 351 14.03 -4.72 -21.97
N ASP A 352 12.73 -4.50 -22.11
CA ASP A 352 12.21 -3.16 -22.42
C ASP A 352 12.34 -2.25 -21.19
N ILE A 353 12.32 -0.93 -21.40
CA ILE A 353 12.28 0.04 -20.30
C ILE A 353 10.83 0.48 -20.13
N ASP A 354 10.25 0.23 -18.95
CA ASP A 354 8.83 0.50 -18.69
C ASP A 354 8.52 2.00 -18.80
N LEU A 355 9.37 2.86 -18.21
CA LEU A 355 9.27 4.31 -18.32
C LEU A 355 10.65 4.97 -18.35
N LEU A 356 10.84 5.86 -19.32
CA LEU A 356 11.92 6.85 -19.32
C LEU A 356 11.31 8.22 -19.02
N ALA A 357 11.65 8.81 -17.88
CA ALA A 357 11.36 10.21 -17.59
C ALA A 357 12.62 11.04 -17.84
N ILE A 358 12.53 12.00 -18.76
CA ILE A 358 13.66 12.76 -19.29
C ILE A 358 13.42 14.22 -18.92
N SER A 359 14.29 14.78 -18.11
CA SER A 359 14.30 16.20 -17.78
C SER A 359 15.37 16.92 -18.59
N TYR A 360 15.03 18.10 -19.12
CA TYR A 360 16.04 19.08 -19.52
C TYR A 360 16.44 19.93 -18.31
N GLU A 361 17.73 19.95 -18.01
CA GLU A 361 18.31 20.71 -16.91
C GLU A 361 19.25 21.78 -17.46
N PRO A 362 18.87 23.08 -17.37
CA PRO A 362 19.73 24.18 -17.73
C PRO A 362 21.10 24.05 -17.08
N SER A 363 22.16 24.32 -17.86
CA SER A 363 23.58 24.10 -17.51
C SER A 363 24.04 22.64 -17.35
N LEU A 364 23.18 21.64 -17.12
CA LEU A 364 23.60 20.23 -16.93
C LEU A 364 23.40 19.35 -18.17
N GLY A 365 22.45 19.70 -19.04
CA GLY A 365 22.04 18.88 -20.18
C GLY A 365 20.77 18.11 -19.86
N PHE A 366 20.81 16.79 -19.93
CA PHE A 366 19.63 15.96 -19.68
C PHE A 366 19.82 15.04 -18.48
N HIS A 367 18.76 14.91 -17.70
CA HIS A 367 18.66 13.90 -16.66
C HIS A 367 17.62 12.87 -17.07
N ILE A 368 17.94 11.59 -17.00
CA ILE A 368 17.04 10.49 -17.32
C ILE A 368 16.84 9.58 -16.12
N PHE A 369 15.59 9.41 -15.70
CA PHE A 369 15.19 8.30 -14.82
C PHE A 369 14.75 7.12 -15.69
N ALA A 370 15.56 6.06 -15.71
CA ALA A 370 15.23 4.78 -16.32
C ALA A 370 14.51 3.90 -15.28
N CYS A 371 13.21 3.76 -15.46
CA CYS A 371 12.32 3.16 -14.47
C CYS A 371 11.90 1.75 -14.89
N GLU A 372 12.04 0.81 -13.97
CA GLU A 372 11.42 -0.52 -14.02
C GLU A 372 10.26 -0.54 -13.03
N VAL A 373 9.04 -0.79 -13.52
CA VAL A 373 7.81 -0.66 -12.76
C VAL A 373 7.23 -2.05 -12.47
N LYS A 374 7.00 -2.36 -11.18
CA LYS A 374 6.44 -3.63 -10.74
C LYS A 374 5.10 -3.43 -10.04
N ASN A 375 4.04 -3.91 -10.69
CA ASN A 375 2.74 -3.99 -10.07
C ASN A 375 2.65 -5.24 -9.18
N VAL A 376 2.36 -5.04 -7.90
CA VAL A 376 2.11 -6.13 -6.98
C VAL A 376 0.91 -5.87 -6.13
N LEU A 377 0.14 -6.93 -5.88
CA LEU A 377 -0.94 -6.89 -4.91
C LEU A 377 -0.33 -6.61 -3.54
N LEU A 378 -0.95 -5.69 -2.79
CA LEU A 378 -0.47 -5.19 -1.50
C LEU A 378 -0.01 -6.34 -0.58
N PRO A 379 1.27 -6.48 -0.22
CA PRO A 379 1.69 -7.48 0.76
C PRO A 379 1.06 -7.23 2.14
N THR A 380 0.65 -8.28 2.86
CA THR A 380 0.03 -8.14 4.20
C THR A 380 0.82 -8.83 5.31
N TRP A 381 1.66 -9.81 4.97
CA TRP A 381 2.51 -10.56 5.89
C TRP A 381 3.96 -10.57 5.40
N ALA A 382 4.94 -10.83 6.26
CA ALA A 382 6.34 -10.99 5.87
C ALA A 382 6.51 -11.94 4.69
N LYS A 383 5.82 -13.10 4.71
CA LYS A 383 5.85 -14.09 3.62
C LYS A 383 5.50 -13.49 2.25
N ASP A 384 4.64 -12.47 2.18
CA ASP A 384 4.24 -11.83 0.92
C ASP A 384 5.32 -10.88 0.43
N TYR A 385 5.95 -10.12 1.33
CA TYR A 385 7.15 -9.35 1.01
C TYR A 385 8.27 -10.26 0.52
N LEU A 386 8.46 -11.43 1.12
CA LEU A 386 9.53 -12.36 0.73
C LEU A 386 9.32 -13.01 -0.64
N LYS A 387 8.08 -13.15 -1.13
CA LYS A 387 7.82 -13.57 -2.52
C LYS A 387 8.39 -12.60 -3.56
N SER A 388 8.76 -11.39 -3.15
CA SER A 388 9.44 -10.43 -4.03
C SER A 388 10.88 -10.78 -4.34
N TYR A 389 11.48 -11.68 -3.56
CA TYR A 389 12.87 -12.13 -3.70
C TYR A 389 12.96 -13.59 -4.15
N GLY A 390 14.16 -13.97 -4.60
CA GLY A 390 14.48 -15.31 -5.10
C GLY A 390 14.35 -15.43 -6.62
N GLU A 391 14.53 -16.63 -7.14
CA GLU A 391 14.64 -16.90 -8.58
C GLU A 391 13.41 -16.42 -9.38
N LYS A 392 12.23 -16.40 -8.76
CA LYS A 392 10.97 -15.94 -9.36
C LYS A 392 10.49 -14.59 -8.80
N GLY A 393 11.28 -13.96 -7.94
CA GLY A 393 10.95 -12.72 -7.27
C GLY A 393 10.93 -11.53 -8.22
N TYR A 394 9.89 -10.70 -8.14
CA TYR A 394 9.74 -9.55 -9.04
C TYR A 394 10.77 -8.44 -8.80
N ILE A 395 11.26 -8.25 -7.56
CA ILE A 395 12.35 -7.31 -7.26
C ILE A 395 13.68 -7.86 -7.76
N THR A 396 13.96 -9.14 -7.54
CA THR A 396 15.16 -9.79 -8.08
C THR A 396 15.21 -9.69 -9.61
N LYS A 397 14.07 -9.91 -10.29
CA LYS A 397 13.94 -9.72 -11.73
C LYS A 397 14.16 -8.26 -12.14
N ALA A 398 13.58 -7.30 -11.43
CA ALA A 398 13.76 -5.87 -11.70
C ALA A 398 15.23 -5.44 -11.57
N LEU A 399 15.93 -5.88 -10.53
CA LEU A 399 17.35 -5.63 -10.32
C LEU A 399 18.21 -6.15 -11.47
N TYR A 400 17.90 -7.36 -11.97
CA TYR A 400 18.54 -7.94 -13.14
C TYR A 400 18.24 -7.14 -14.41
N GLN A 401 16.98 -6.76 -14.64
CA GLN A 401 16.58 -5.99 -15.81
C GLN A 401 17.29 -4.63 -15.87
N ILE A 402 17.32 -3.90 -14.74
CA ILE A 402 18.04 -2.63 -14.63
C ILE A 402 19.54 -2.79 -14.88
N ASP A 403 20.17 -3.86 -14.37
CA ASP A 403 21.59 -4.11 -14.66
C ASP A 403 21.85 -4.31 -16.16
N GLN A 404 20.97 -5.05 -16.86
CA GLN A 404 21.08 -5.23 -18.31
C GLN A 404 20.84 -3.92 -19.07
N ILE A 405 19.83 -3.14 -18.68
CA ILE A 405 19.55 -1.82 -19.26
C ILE A 405 20.74 -0.89 -19.02
N SER A 406 21.30 -0.87 -17.81
CA SER A 406 22.43 -0.01 -17.46
C SER A 406 23.66 -0.30 -18.30
N LYS A 407 23.98 -1.58 -18.49
CA LYS A 407 25.07 -2.01 -19.38
C LYS A 407 24.83 -1.59 -20.83
N PHE A 408 23.60 -1.75 -21.33
CA PHE A 408 23.24 -1.35 -22.69
C PHE A 408 23.33 0.17 -22.90
N LEU A 409 22.80 0.98 -21.97
CA LEU A 409 22.81 2.45 -22.11
C LEU A 409 24.22 3.05 -22.09
N LYS A 410 25.23 2.28 -21.64
CA LYS A 410 26.65 2.65 -21.68
C LYS A 410 27.34 2.29 -23.00
N THR A 411 26.72 1.54 -23.91
CA THR A 411 27.31 1.25 -25.24
C THR A 411 27.06 2.40 -26.21
N GLU A 412 27.81 2.44 -27.32
CA GLU A 412 27.62 3.44 -28.38
C GLU A 412 26.19 3.43 -28.94
N GLU A 413 25.59 2.25 -29.14
CA GLU A 413 24.21 2.13 -29.62
C GLU A 413 23.20 2.64 -28.59
N GLY A 414 23.43 2.36 -27.30
CA GLY A 414 22.62 2.88 -26.21
C GLY A 414 22.69 4.41 -26.13
N GLN A 415 23.88 4.98 -26.17
CA GLN A 415 24.10 6.43 -26.17
C GLN A 415 23.47 7.10 -27.39
N LYS A 416 23.64 6.52 -28.58
CA LYS A 416 23.02 7.01 -29.82
C LYS A 416 21.49 6.96 -29.75
N MET A 417 20.93 5.92 -29.12
CA MET A 417 19.50 5.84 -28.88
C MET A 417 19.00 6.99 -28.01
N LEU A 418 19.69 7.27 -26.90
CA LEU A 418 19.31 8.35 -25.99
C LEU A 418 19.41 9.71 -26.67
N TYR A 419 20.48 9.94 -27.44
CA TYR A 419 20.63 11.15 -28.24
C TYR A 419 19.45 11.36 -29.21
N GLN A 420 19.09 10.32 -29.98
CA GLN A 420 17.95 10.40 -30.90
C GLN A 420 16.62 10.66 -30.20
N ILE A 421 16.41 10.01 -29.05
CA ILE A 421 15.21 10.22 -28.21
C ILE A 421 15.11 11.69 -27.79
N VAL A 422 16.21 12.27 -27.33
CA VAL A 422 16.22 13.65 -26.87
C VAL A 422 15.98 14.62 -28.03
N LEU A 423 16.65 14.45 -29.17
CA LEU A 423 16.38 15.24 -30.38
C LEU A 423 14.90 15.24 -30.76
N GLU A 424 14.23 14.08 -30.66
CA GLU A 424 12.82 13.95 -30.98
C GLU A 424 11.93 14.67 -29.94
N LYS A 425 12.10 14.34 -28.65
CA LYS A 425 11.23 14.82 -27.56
C LYS A 425 11.41 16.29 -27.21
N PHE A 426 12.59 16.83 -27.49
CA PHE A 426 12.96 18.21 -27.24
C PHE A 426 13.27 18.98 -28.53
N SER A 427 12.67 18.58 -29.65
CA SER A 427 12.79 19.23 -30.96
C SER A 427 12.34 20.70 -30.98
N TYR A 428 11.62 21.15 -29.95
CA TYR A 428 11.26 22.56 -29.77
C TYR A 428 12.42 23.42 -29.25
N MET A 429 13.49 22.81 -28.75
CA MET A 429 14.69 23.50 -28.27
C MET A 429 15.72 23.62 -29.37
N ASP A 430 16.43 24.75 -29.40
CA ASP A 430 17.62 24.92 -30.23
C ASP A 430 18.82 24.28 -29.53
N LEU A 431 18.97 22.97 -29.72
CA LEU A 431 19.96 22.16 -28.99
C LEU A 431 21.40 22.56 -29.30
N GLU A 432 21.70 23.11 -30.49
CA GLU A 432 23.04 23.62 -30.80
C GLU A 432 23.37 24.84 -29.94
N LYS A 433 22.37 25.69 -29.68
CA LYS A 433 22.52 26.86 -28.82
C LYS A 433 22.56 26.49 -27.33
N VAL A 434 21.76 25.52 -26.92
CA VAL A 434 21.60 25.11 -25.52
C VAL A 434 22.74 24.17 -25.06
N LEU A 435 23.34 23.43 -25.99
CA LEU A 435 24.42 22.46 -25.73
C LEU A 435 25.60 22.67 -26.71
N PRO A 436 26.24 23.84 -26.70
CA PRO A 436 27.27 24.19 -27.68
C PRO A 436 28.54 23.32 -27.58
N HIS A 437 28.77 22.66 -26.45
CA HIS A 437 29.95 21.86 -26.15
C HIS A 437 29.70 20.35 -26.17
N GLY A 438 28.49 19.93 -26.53
CA GLY A 438 28.13 18.52 -26.67
C GLY A 438 27.02 18.07 -25.72
N PHE A 439 26.67 16.80 -25.86
CA PHE A 439 25.48 16.21 -25.25
C PHE A 439 25.84 15.50 -23.93
N CYS A 440 25.38 16.05 -22.80
CA CYS A 440 25.49 15.41 -21.49
C CYS A 440 24.17 14.73 -21.10
N VAL A 441 24.27 13.49 -20.64
CA VAL A 441 23.15 12.76 -20.05
C VAL A 441 23.59 12.12 -18.74
N VAL A 442 22.88 12.45 -17.66
CA VAL A 442 22.96 11.74 -16.39
C VAL A 442 21.81 10.75 -16.35
N ILE A 443 22.07 9.50 -15.96
CA ILE A 443 21.06 8.45 -15.89
C ILE A 443 21.01 7.89 -14.46
N ASP A 444 19.83 7.95 -13.85
CA ASP A 444 19.51 7.27 -12.60
C ASP A 444 18.51 6.14 -12.86
N TYR A 445 18.67 5.03 -12.15
CA TYR A 445 17.83 3.84 -12.33
C TYR A 445 16.91 3.65 -11.12
N LEU A 446 15.62 3.52 -11.38
CA LEU A 446 14.59 3.39 -10.35
C LEU A 446 13.85 2.07 -10.50
N ILE A 447 13.70 1.33 -9.40
CA ILE A 447 12.71 0.25 -9.29
C ILE A 447 11.51 0.84 -8.58
N ILE A 448 10.41 0.99 -9.31
CA ILE A 448 9.19 1.56 -8.77
C ILE A 448 8.21 0.42 -8.53
N THR A 449 7.76 0.25 -7.29
CA THR A 449 6.75 -0.75 -6.97
C THR A 449 5.46 -0.07 -6.54
N SER A 450 4.38 -0.83 -6.44
CA SER A 450 3.15 -0.31 -5.84
C SER A 450 3.31 -0.01 -4.35
N GLU A 451 3.89 -0.93 -3.56
CA GLU A 451 3.81 -0.91 -2.08
C GLU A 451 5.06 -1.48 -1.36
N ASN A 452 6.02 -2.09 -2.06
CA ASN A 452 7.20 -2.70 -1.45
C ASN A 452 8.44 -1.80 -1.63
N ILE A 453 9.03 -1.38 -0.52
CA ILE A 453 10.19 -0.47 -0.54
C ILE A 453 11.54 -1.20 -0.48
N GLY A 454 11.57 -2.51 -0.75
CA GLY A 454 12.79 -3.30 -0.83
C GLY A 454 13.20 -3.97 0.48
N VAL A 455 12.26 -4.57 1.21
CA VAL A 455 12.55 -5.29 2.48
C VAL A 455 13.59 -6.39 2.28
N LEU A 456 14.67 -6.40 3.05
CA LEU A 456 15.83 -7.30 2.88
C LEU A 456 16.63 -7.10 1.58
N CYS A 457 16.46 -5.98 0.87
CA CYS A 457 17.33 -5.60 -0.24
C CYS A 457 18.43 -4.66 0.24
N ASP A 458 19.63 -5.20 0.37
CA ASP A 458 20.84 -4.43 0.72
C ASP A 458 21.53 -3.78 -0.51
N ASP A 459 20.97 -3.86 -1.73
CA ASP A 459 21.56 -3.19 -2.91
C ASP A 459 21.37 -1.67 -2.78
N THR A 460 22.35 -1.01 -2.16
CA THR A 460 22.37 0.44 -1.89
C THR A 460 22.54 1.30 -3.13
N ASN A 461 22.84 0.71 -4.29
CA ASN A 461 23.17 1.47 -5.50
C ASN A 461 21.96 1.74 -6.40
N LYS A 462 20.79 1.18 -6.09
CA LYS A 462 19.55 1.37 -6.85
C LYS A 462 18.42 1.75 -5.91
N SER A 463 17.68 2.80 -6.26
CA SER A 463 16.54 3.24 -5.44
C SER A 463 15.34 2.33 -5.72
N ILE A 464 14.87 1.61 -4.70
CA ILE A 464 13.57 0.92 -4.70
C ILE A 464 12.59 1.82 -3.95
N VAL A 465 11.53 2.24 -4.62
CA VAL A 465 10.57 3.20 -4.07
C VAL A 465 9.14 2.82 -4.47
N SER A 466 8.17 3.10 -3.62
CA SER A 466 6.77 2.92 -3.99
C SER A 466 6.25 4.11 -4.79
N VAL A 467 5.23 3.89 -5.62
CA VAL A 467 4.60 4.96 -6.42
C VAL A 467 4.10 6.10 -5.55
N ALA A 468 3.44 5.79 -4.42
CA ALA A 468 2.92 6.82 -3.51
C ALA A 468 4.03 7.74 -2.99
N MET A 469 5.16 7.15 -2.58
CA MET A 469 6.33 7.88 -2.07
C MET A 469 7.02 8.69 -3.17
N LEU A 470 7.22 8.09 -4.34
CA LEU A 470 7.85 8.78 -5.48
C LEU A 470 7.02 9.98 -5.93
N LYS A 471 5.69 9.85 -6.00
CA LYS A 471 4.80 10.97 -6.36
C LYS A 471 4.86 12.10 -5.34
N GLU A 472 4.98 11.78 -4.06
CA GLU A 472 5.18 12.82 -3.04
C GLU A 472 6.51 13.55 -3.25
N ILE A 473 7.61 12.83 -3.50
CA ILE A 473 8.92 13.42 -3.79
C ILE A 473 8.87 14.32 -5.03
N ILE A 474 8.26 13.84 -6.12
CA ILE A 474 8.10 14.59 -7.38
C ILE A 474 7.26 15.85 -7.14
N ASP A 475 6.14 15.74 -6.43
CA ASP A 475 5.29 16.90 -6.15
C ASP A 475 5.99 17.93 -5.25
N LYS A 476 6.83 17.50 -4.31
CA LYS A 476 7.63 18.40 -3.46
C LYS A 476 8.87 18.98 -4.15
N SER A 477 9.32 18.39 -5.26
CA SER A 477 10.51 18.83 -5.98
C SER A 477 10.33 20.11 -6.78
N ASP A 478 9.09 20.45 -7.17
CA ASP A 478 8.81 21.53 -8.12
C ASP A 478 9.60 21.40 -9.44
N GLY A 479 9.78 20.16 -9.90
CA GLY A 479 10.49 19.81 -11.14
C GLY A 479 12.02 19.73 -11.01
N ASP A 480 12.60 19.97 -9.84
CA ASP A 480 14.05 19.90 -9.60
C ASP A 480 14.53 18.45 -9.45
N VAL A 481 15.31 17.97 -10.42
CA VAL A 481 15.87 16.61 -10.40
C VAL A 481 16.87 16.40 -9.26
N ASN A 482 17.62 17.42 -8.85
CA ASN A 482 18.61 17.28 -7.79
C ASN A 482 17.91 17.09 -6.44
N TYR A 483 16.79 17.79 -6.23
CA TYR A 483 15.93 17.55 -5.08
C TYR A 483 15.38 16.12 -5.08
N ILE A 484 14.85 15.63 -6.22
CA ILE A 484 14.35 14.26 -6.34
C ILE A 484 15.44 13.25 -5.96
N LYS A 485 16.65 13.37 -6.54
CA LYS A 485 17.80 12.52 -6.20
C LYS A 485 18.15 12.59 -4.72
N ALA A 486 18.22 13.79 -4.16
CA ALA A 486 18.58 13.98 -2.76
C ALA A 486 17.58 13.29 -1.82
N CYS A 487 16.28 13.39 -2.11
CA CYS A 487 15.24 12.71 -1.37
C CYS A 487 15.34 11.19 -1.49
N LEU A 488 15.55 10.66 -2.70
CA LEU A 488 15.69 9.22 -2.92
C LEU A 488 16.93 8.65 -2.21
N ASN A 489 18.07 9.33 -2.30
CA ASN A 489 19.32 8.92 -1.65
C ASN A 489 19.22 8.93 -0.12
N ASN A 490 18.41 9.83 0.45
CA ASN A 490 18.22 9.95 1.89
C ASN A 490 16.95 9.27 2.41
N LEU A 491 16.17 8.60 1.55
CA LEU A 491 14.84 8.07 1.90
C LEU A 491 14.89 7.13 3.11
N ASN A 492 15.88 6.23 3.14
CA ASN A 492 16.09 5.29 4.25
C ASN A 492 16.38 6.01 5.57
N LEU A 493 17.20 7.07 5.55
CA LEU A 493 17.50 7.88 6.74
C LEU A 493 16.28 8.66 7.20
N THR A 494 15.48 9.17 6.26
CA THR A 494 14.24 9.87 6.58
C THR A 494 13.23 8.93 7.23
N MET A 495 13.06 7.71 6.70
CA MET A 495 12.19 6.69 7.32
C MET A 495 12.69 6.27 8.70
N ASP A 496 14.00 6.14 8.90
CA ASP A 496 14.60 5.79 10.19
C ASP A 496 14.24 6.80 11.30
N LYS A 497 14.06 8.08 10.96
CA LYS A 497 13.65 9.12 11.92
C LYS A 497 12.20 8.94 12.41
N CYS A 498 11.37 8.20 11.68
CA CYS A 498 9.99 7.90 12.05
C CYS A 498 9.87 6.64 12.92
N LEU A 499 10.95 5.89 13.11
CA LEU A 499 10.93 4.63 13.84
C LEU A 499 10.96 4.85 15.35
N ASN A 500 10.00 4.25 16.04
CA ASN A 500 10.06 4.06 17.48
C ASN A 500 10.15 2.55 17.78
N VAL A 501 11.36 2.08 18.10
CA VAL A 501 11.60 0.67 18.44
C VAL A 501 11.47 0.51 19.95
N ILE A 502 10.49 -0.30 20.35
CA ILE A 502 10.25 -0.67 21.74
C ILE A 502 10.59 -2.14 21.96
N ASN A 503 10.89 -2.49 23.20
CA ASN A 503 11.08 -3.87 23.57
C ASN A 503 9.82 -4.44 24.25
N ASN A 504 9.19 -5.41 23.60
CA ASN A 504 8.05 -6.14 24.15
C ASN A 504 8.50 -7.37 24.91
N ARG A 505 7.69 -7.75 25.89
CA ARG A 505 7.88 -8.95 26.71
C ARG A 505 6.57 -9.71 26.81
N THR A 506 6.65 -11.01 26.58
CA THR A 506 5.50 -11.91 26.68
C THR A 506 5.91 -13.26 27.23
N VAL A 507 4.92 -14.06 27.64
CA VAL A 507 5.11 -15.43 28.07
C VAL A 507 4.29 -16.34 27.16
N LEU A 508 4.96 -17.12 26.31
CA LEU A 508 4.31 -18.06 25.40
C LEU A 508 4.71 -19.48 25.75
N ASN A 509 3.73 -20.32 26.12
CA ASN A 509 3.97 -21.71 26.51
C ASN A 509 5.15 -21.86 27.48
N GLU A 510 5.13 -21.07 28.57
CA GLU A 510 6.13 -21.03 29.65
C GLU A 510 7.51 -20.44 29.28
N LEU A 511 7.69 -19.97 28.04
CA LEU A 511 8.91 -19.28 27.61
C LEU A 511 8.79 -17.78 27.81
N ASN A 512 9.80 -17.18 28.44
CA ASN A 512 9.92 -15.73 28.57
C ASN A 512 10.52 -15.15 27.28
N ILE A 513 9.71 -14.49 26.47
CA ILE A 513 10.16 -13.96 25.18
C ILE A 513 10.27 -12.44 25.28
N GLU A 514 11.42 -11.93 24.90
CA GLU A 514 11.73 -10.52 24.78
C GLU A 514 12.03 -10.22 23.30
N TYR A 515 11.27 -9.34 22.66
CA TYR A 515 11.42 -9.07 21.23
C TYR A 515 11.30 -7.58 20.90
N ASP A 516 11.99 -7.14 19.85
CA ASP A 516 11.84 -5.78 19.33
C ASP A 516 10.50 -5.65 18.60
N ALA A 517 9.77 -4.57 18.83
CA ALA A 517 8.59 -4.17 18.06
C ALA A 517 8.77 -2.71 17.62
N CYS A 518 8.16 -2.33 16.50
CA CYS A 518 8.24 -0.96 16.00
C CYS A 518 6.85 -0.33 15.94
N SER A 519 6.75 0.92 16.39
CA SER A 519 5.63 1.81 16.08
C SER A 519 6.13 3.01 15.28
N SER A 520 5.20 3.75 14.68
CA SER A 520 5.46 4.99 13.97
C SER A 520 4.26 5.90 14.19
N ASP A 521 4.47 6.97 14.96
CA ASP A 521 3.44 7.99 15.23
C ASP A 521 3.64 9.24 14.36
N THR A 522 4.65 9.21 13.49
CA THR A 522 5.03 10.29 12.58
C THR A 522 4.94 9.81 11.13
N ILE A 523 4.60 10.74 10.23
CA ILE A 523 4.54 10.53 8.79
C ILE A 523 5.86 11.03 8.18
N VAL A 524 6.34 10.36 7.13
CA VAL A 524 7.48 10.84 6.34
C VAL A 524 7.10 12.14 5.65
N GLN A 525 7.86 13.18 5.89
CA GLN A 525 7.64 14.51 5.32
C GLN A 525 8.83 14.92 4.45
N PHE A 526 8.52 15.54 3.33
CA PHE A 526 9.50 16.21 2.47
C PHE A 526 9.15 17.69 2.40
N GLU A 527 10.14 18.55 2.59
CA GLU A 527 9.95 20.01 2.55
C GLU A 527 9.66 20.48 1.13
N GLN A 528 8.79 21.49 0.96
CA GLN A 528 8.51 22.02 -0.37
C GLN A 528 9.75 22.70 -0.95
N ASN A 529 10.23 22.21 -2.10
CA ASN A 529 11.21 22.90 -2.93
C ASN A 529 10.54 23.91 -3.85
N TYR A 530 11.32 24.90 -4.31
CA TYR A 530 10.88 25.90 -5.27
C TYR A 530 11.96 26.07 -6.33
N TYR A 531 11.63 25.75 -7.59
CA TYR A 531 12.57 25.73 -8.71
C TYR A 531 11.94 26.26 -10.00
N ILE A 532 10.88 25.62 -10.48
CA ILE A 532 10.14 26.11 -11.65
C ILE A 532 9.20 27.24 -11.24
N SER A 533 8.46 27.05 -10.15
CA SER A 533 7.42 27.97 -9.68
C SER A 533 7.95 29.34 -9.26
N ASN A 534 9.21 29.42 -8.80
CA ASN A 534 9.86 30.68 -8.42
C ASN A 534 10.70 31.32 -9.54
N GLY A 535 10.78 30.70 -10.71
CA GLY A 535 11.53 31.23 -11.87
C GLY A 535 13.00 30.83 -11.93
N THR A 536 13.55 30.13 -10.93
CA THR A 536 14.97 29.71 -10.89
C THR A 536 15.36 28.95 -12.15
N TYR A 537 14.51 28.02 -12.60
CA TYR A 537 14.72 27.27 -13.85
C TYR A 537 14.98 28.18 -15.06
N LYS A 538 14.18 29.25 -15.22
CA LYS A 538 14.30 30.19 -16.35
C LYS A 538 15.51 31.09 -16.21
N GLU A 539 15.82 31.53 -14.99
CA GLU A 539 17.02 32.32 -14.71
C GLU A 539 18.29 31.52 -15.06
N LEU A 540 18.35 30.24 -14.70
CA LEU A 540 19.47 29.36 -15.06
C LEU A 540 19.58 29.14 -16.57
N GLU A 541 18.46 28.99 -17.28
CA GLU A 541 18.46 28.85 -18.74
C GLU A 541 19.00 30.12 -19.43
N VAL A 542 18.51 31.30 -19.03
CA VAL A 542 19.01 32.58 -19.53
C VAL A 542 20.50 32.73 -19.24
N LEU A 543 20.93 32.46 -18.01
CA LEU A 543 22.33 32.55 -17.61
C LEU A 543 23.22 31.59 -18.41
N ALA A 544 22.80 30.33 -18.59
CA ALA A 544 23.54 29.34 -19.36
C ALA A 544 23.71 29.78 -20.83
N LEU A 545 22.64 30.32 -21.43
CA LEU A 545 22.67 30.83 -22.80
C LEU A 545 23.52 32.10 -22.95
N GLU A 546 23.51 33.01 -21.98
CA GLU A 546 24.27 34.27 -22.02
C GLU A 546 25.77 34.06 -21.77
N THR A 547 26.11 33.17 -20.83
CA THR A 547 27.49 32.93 -20.42
C THR A 547 28.17 31.85 -21.25
N GLY A 548 27.40 31.03 -21.96
CA GLY A 548 27.87 29.79 -22.58
C GLY A 548 28.24 28.71 -21.55
N TYR A 549 28.00 28.94 -20.25
CA TYR A 549 28.35 28.02 -19.19
C TYR A 549 27.50 26.74 -19.29
N SER A 550 28.20 25.63 -19.52
CA SER A 550 27.71 24.29 -19.30
C SER A 550 28.52 23.64 -18.19
N PHE A 551 27.90 22.79 -17.38
CA PHE A 551 28.53 22.00 -16.32
C PHE A 551 29.68 21.15 -16.87
N ILE A 552 29.60 20.73 -18.14
CA ILE A 552 30.69 20.05 -18.87
C ILE A 552 31.97 20.89 -18.85
N ASP A 553 31.89 22.22 -18.88
CA ASP A 553 33.06 23.12 -18.93
C ASP A 553 33.87 23.08 -17.61
N GLY A 554 33.26 22.61 -16.51
CA GLY A 554 33.92 22.39 -15.22
C GLY A 554 34.37 20.94 -14.98
N VAL A 555 33.92 19.99 -15.80
CA VAL A 555 34.31 18.58 -15.71
C VAL A 555 35.45 18.33 -16.68
N ASN A 556 36.68 18.25 -16.16
CA ASN A 556 37.79 17.74 -16.95
C ASN A 556 37.46 16.28 -17.34
N CYS A 557 36.95 16.08 -18.55
CA CYS A 557 36.82 14.78 -19.19
C CYS A 557 38.22 14.24 -19.50
N PHE A 558 38.95 13.79 -18.47
CA PHE A 558 40.08 12.90 -18.67
C PHE A 558 39.56 11.47 -18.65
N GLU A 559 39.82 10.82 -19.76
CA GLU A 559 39.77 9.38 -19.99
C GLU A 559 40.28 8.61 -18.76
N ASP A 560 39.39 7.90 -18.05
CA ASP A 560 39.80 6.70 -17.33
C ASP A 560 39.84 5.55 -18.34
N VAL A 561 40.89 5.55 -19.15
CA VAL A 561 41.46 4.32 -19.69
C VAL A 561 42.40 3.76 -18.64
N ASN A 562 41.91 2.78 -17.87
CA ASN A 562 42.64 1.56 -17.47
C ASN A 562 41.70 0.53 -16.85
#